data_AF-A0A329N3G5-F1
#
_entry.id   AF-A0A329N3G5-F1
#
_cell.length_a   1.000
_cell.length_b   1.000
_cell.length_c   1.000
_cell.angle_alpha   90.00
_cell.angle_beta   90.00
_cell.angle_gamma   90.00
#
_symmetry.space_group_name_H-M   'P 1'
#
loop_
_entity.id
_entity.type
_entity.pdbx_description
1 polymer ?
#
loop_
_entity_poly.entity_id
_entity_poly.type
_entity_poly.pdbx_seq_one_letter_code
_entity_poly.pdbx_strand_id
1 'polypeptide(L)'
;MKKTMSCALIVLAFSACGQNRKQEIQGDNMNVITIYEIPEIMSDTLRYDLSTPSESEKNDTIVDKSYDVHLTAATGQIEFMVDNVPPSLNLYWGEITKPEGRSISPTVPLNSCILKSGRYEVTGRIYPRYGQTALEFYSYLMLEGYYREAGNWEKKFPMFTIETPGTEGAGNKGLDGYPYFELRTEIDVEVPYEVEGWSNSVNLKEEDKDDLKNELLERYNTIREMVAENDTSAFKKLIWEREELLATVFYLEESEKKSRLQKLTDVIGDENYELAPYPENVQMFFFAEGRMVTLVDTINRDGIIRLINKNSPKDTVSLEFRFHRKNETLIVI
;
A
#
# COMPACT_ATOMS: atom_id res chain seq x y z
N MET A 1 -25.10 9.41 23.51
CA MET A 1 -24.35 8.15 23.34
C MET A 1 -24.75 7.50 22.02
N LYS A 2 -24.05 7.84 20.94
CA LYS A 2 -24.01 7.06 19.70
C LYS A 2 -22.53 6.96 19.32
N LYS A 3 -22.08 5.74 19.10
CA LYS A 3 -20.69 5.32 18.97
C LYS A 3 -20.07 5.96 17.72
N THR A 4 -19.08 6.82 17.91
CA THR A 4 -18.12 7.19 16.86
C THR A 4 -17.18 6.00 16.66
N MET A 5 -17.31 5.34 15.52
CA MET A 5 -16.39 4.30 15.09
C MET A 5 -15.31 4.99 14.25
N SER A 6 -14.29 5.55 14.90
CA SER A 6 -13.09 6.04 14.20
C SER A 6 -12.33 4.84 13.65
N CYS A 7 -12.60 4.51 12.39
CA CYS A 7 -11.70 3.73 11.56
C CYS A 7 -10.50 4.60 11.20
N ALA A 8 -9.59 4.78 12.17
CA ALA A 8 -8.21 5.09 11.83
C ALA A 8 -7.72 3.89 11.01
N LEU A 9 -7.36 4.11 9.74
CA LEU A 9 -6.75 3.11 8.88
C LEU A 9 -5.37 2.74 9.47
N ILE A 10 -5.38 1.86 10.46
CA ILE A 10 -4.21 1.08 10.84
C ILE A 10 -4.41 -0.22 10.10
N VAL A 11 -3.75 -0.34 8.95
CA VAL A 11 -3.75 -1.58 8.19
C VAL A 11 -2.78 -2.52 8.90
N LEU A 12 -3.26 -3.19 9.95
CA LEU A 12 -2.61 -4.36 10.54
C LEU A 12 -2.91 -5.54 9.60
N ALA A 13 -1.89 -6.01 8.87
CA ALA A 13 -2.03 -7.18 8.01
C ALA A 13 -1.91 -8.46 8.86
N PHE A 14 -3.04 -9.14 9.12
CA PHE A 14 -3.03 -10.47 9.73
C PHE A 14 -2.70 -11.52 8.67
N SER A 15 -1.43 -11.92 8.58
CA SER A 15 -0.98 -12.98 7.67
C SER A 15 -1.02 -14.35 8.35
N ALA A 16 -1.89 -15.24 7.87
CA ALA A 16 -1.96 -16.64 8.31
C ALA A 16 -1.39 -17.58 7.24
N CYS A 17 -0.14 -18.03 7.42
CA CYS A 17 0.34 -19.32 6.91
C CYS A 17 1.51 -19.78 7.78
N GLY A 18 1.47 -21.05 8.21
CA GLY A 18 2.37 -21.57 9.25
C GLY A 18 3.53 -22.37 8.71
N GLN A 19 4.66 -22.31 9.42
CA GLN A 19 5.48 -23.46 9.80
C GLN A 19 6.38 -23.07 11.00
N ASN A 20 6.36 -23.90 12.04
CA ASN A 20 7.14 -23.72 13.27
C ASN A 20 8.65 -23.78 12.99
N ARG A 21 9.38 -22.69 13.29
CA ARG A 21 10.78 -22.77 13.73
C ARG A 21 11.00 -21.78 14.87
N LYS A 22 11.35 -22.32 16.04
CA LYS A 22 12.08 -21.55 17.06
C LYS A 22 13.49 -21.33 16.51
N GLN A 23 13.90 -20.09 16.29
CA GLN A 23 15.29 -19.72 16.09
C GLN A 23 15.68 -18.66 17.11
N GLU A 24 16.79 -18.93 17.80
CA GLU A 24 17.47 -18.01 18.70
C GLU A 24 17.93 -16.77 17.93
N ILE A 25 17.79 -15.60 18.57
CA ILE A 25 18.21 -14.31 18.03
C ILE A 25 19.75 -14.30 17.96
N GLN A 26 20.28 -14.55 16.77
CA GLN A 26 21.70 -14.45 16.47
C GLN A 26 21.89 -13.70 15.15
N GLY A 27 22.22 -12.41 15.23
CA GLY A 27 22.72 -11.56 14.13
C GLY A 27 21.85 -11.50 12.87
N ASP A 28 20.81 -10.67 12.88
CA ASP A 28 19.95 -10.39 11.72
C ASP A 28 20.66 -9.57 10.65
N ASN A 29 21.44 -10.22 9.79
CA ASN A 29 21.90 -9.58 8.55
C ASN A 29 20.96 -9.95 7.40
N MET A 30 20.30 -8.94 6.81
CA MET A 30 19.65 -9.09 5.50
C MET A 30 20.71 -9.40 4.46
N ASN A 31 20.80 -10.66 4.05
CA ASN A 31 21.85 -11.10 3.13
C ASN A 31 21.53 -10.82 1.66
N VAL A 32 20.24 -10.62 1.32
CA VAL A 32 19.79 -10.43 -0.06
C VAL A 32 18.75 -9.33 -0.12
N ILE A 33 19.11 -8.22 -0.78
CA ILE A 33 18.18 -7.17 -1.20
C ILE A 33 18.17 -7.16 -2.73
N THR A 34 17.05 -7.55 -3.32
CA THR A 34 16.84 -7.43 -4.76
C THR A 34 16.22 -6.07 -5.08
N ILE A 35 16.33 -5.62 -6.33
CA ILE A 35 15.47 -4.53 -6.80
C ILE A 35 14.23 -5.18 -7.40
N TYR A 36 13.07 -4.63 -7.10
CA TYR A 36 11.87 -5.01 -7.83
C TYR A 36 12.01 -4.55 -9.29
N GLU A 37 12.10 -5.54 -10.17
CA GLU A 37 12.00 -5.34 -11.61
C GLU A 37 10.57 -5.66 -12.03
N ILE A 38 9.95 -4.71 -12.74
CA ILE A 38 8.65 -4.99 -13.37
C ILE A 38 8.91 -6.10 -14.40
N PRO A 39 8.13 -7.20 -14.44
CA PRO A 39 8.44 -8.34 -15.30
C PRO A 39 8.64 -7.94 -16.77
N GLU A 40 9.74 -8.35 -17.42
CA GLU A 40 10.07 -8.01 -18.82
C GLU A 40 9.00 -8.45 -19.85
N ILE A 41 8.06 -9.33 -19.46
CA ILE A 41 6.91 -9.76 -20.27
C ILE A 41 5.81 -8.67 -20.34
N MET A 42 6.11 -7.42 -19.97
CA MET A 42 5.37 -6.24 -20.42
C MET A 42 5.57 -6.05 -21.93
N SER A 43 5.13 -7.01 -22.75
CA SER A 43 5.09 -6.77 -24.18
C SER A 43 4.06 -5.66 -24.42
N ASP A 44 4.43 -4.67 -25.23
CA ASP A 44 3.56 -3.58 -25.74
C ASP A 44 2.31 -4.08 -26.51
N THR A 45 2.05 -5.39 -26.51
CA THR A 45 0.88 -6.03 -27.14
C THR A 45 -0.29 -6.26 -26.19
N LEU A 46 -0.14 -6.01 -24.89
CA LEU A 46 -1.23 -6.09 -23.92
C LEU A 46 -2.19 -4.90 -24.07
N ARG A 47 -3.48 -5.22 -24.29
CA ARG A 47 -4.56 -4.26 -24.47
C ARG A 47 -4.78 -3.45 -23.19
N TYR A 48 -4.37 -2.19 -23.19
CA TYR A 48 -4.90 -1.22 -22.25
C TYR A 48 -6.33 -0.89 -22.70
N ASP A 49 -7.32 -1.18 -21.86
CA ASP A 49 -8.63 -0.55 -22.02
C ASP A 49 -8.58 0.79 -21.30
N LEU A 50 -8.33 1.85 -22.07
CA LEU A 50 -8.57 3.22 -21.64
C LEU A 50 -10.07 3.45 -21.69
N SER A 51 -10.75 2.98 -20.66
CA SER A 51 -12.17 3.21 -20.50
C SER A 51 -12.41 4.66 -20.06
N THR A 52 -13.25 5.37 -20.80
CA THR A 52 -13.78 6.66 -20.38
C THR A 52 -14.61 6.49 -19.10
N PRO A 53 -14.43 7.33 -18.07
CA PRO A 53 -15.23 7.27 -16.84
C PRO A 53 -16.73 7.19 -17.15
N SER A 54 -17.38 6.16 -16.60
CA SER A 54 -18.83 5.98 -16.66
C SER A 54 -19.51 7.01 -15.75
N GLU A 55 -19.63 8.25 -16.23
CA GLU A 55 -20.30 9.39 -15.57
C GLU A 55 -19.76 9.77 -14.17
N SER A 56 -19.15 10.95 -14.06
CA SER A 56 -18.81 11.52 -12.75
C SER A 56 -19.98 12.35 -12.21
N GLU A 57 -20.52 12.00 -11.05
CA GLU A 57 -21.44 12.88 -10.33
C GLU A 57 -20.61 13.95 -9.61
N LYS A 58 -20.53 15.16 -10.17
CA LYS A 58 -19.85 16.30 -9.52
C LYS A 58 -20.76 16.96 -8.48
N ASN A 59 -20.18 17.26 -7.32
CA ASN A 59 -20.80 18.03 -6.26
C ASN A 59 -19.78 19.01 -5.70
N ASP A 60 -19.94 20.27 -6.10
CA ASP A 60 -19.01 21.36 -5.77
C ASP A 60 -19.24 21.92 -4.35
N THR A 61 -20.28 21.47 -3.63
CA THR A 61 -20.52 21.91 -2.25
C THR A 61 -19.67 21.18 -1.23
N ILE A 62 -19.11 20.02 -1.59
CA ILE A 62 -18.24 19.23 -0.71
C ILE A 62 -16.82 19.73 -0.91
N VAL A 63 -16.21 20.25 0.14
CA VAL A 63 -14.85 20.80 0.08
C VAL A 63 -13.83 19.73 0.47
N ASP A 64 -14.11 19.01 1.56
CA ASP A 64 -13.30 17.96 2.15
C ASP A 64 -13.63 16.58 1.56
N LYS A 65 -13.29 16.39 0.29
CA LYS A 65 -13.58 15.14 -0.43
C LYS A 65 -12.62 14.02 0.02
N SER A 66 -13.19 12.94 0.54
CA SER A 66 -12.52 11.64 0.71
C SER A 66 -12.73 10.81 -0.55
N TYR A 67 -11.66 10.53 -1.26
CA TYR A 67 -11.62 9.74 -2.48
C TYR A 67 -11.28 8.29 -2.17
N ASP A 68 -12.01 7.36 -2.77
CA ASP A 68 -11.81 5.94 -2.55
C ASP A 68 -12.06 5.15 -3.84
N VAL A 69 -11.39 4.01 -3.95
CA VAL A 69 -11.70 2.99 -4.95
C VAL A 69 -12.13 1.72 -4.25
N HIS A 70 -13.31 1.23 -4.61
CA HIS A 70 -13.69 -0.15 -4.31
C HIS A 70 -13.12 -1.05 -5.40
N LEU A 71 -12.19 -1.92 -5.02
CA LEU A 71 -11.66 -2.94 -5.92
C LEU A 71 -12.53 -4.18 -5.77
N THR A 72 -12.74 -4.91 -6.86
CA THR A 72 -13.18 -6.30 -6.82
C THR A 72 -12.25 -7.12 -7.68
N ALA A 73 -11.70 -8.20 -7.14
CA ALA A 73 -10.84 -9.08 -7.90
C ALA A 73 -11.05 -10.54 -7.53
N ALA A 74 -10.75 -11.42 -8.48
CA ALA A 74 -10.84 -12.86 -8.29
C ALA A 74 -9.60 -13.55 -8.87
N THR A 75 -9.15 -14.60 -8.18
CA THR A 75 -8.11 -15.53 -8.68
C THR A 75 -6.84 -14.85 -9.18
N GLY A 76 -6.25 -14.00 -8.34
CA GLY A 76 -5.00 -13.30 -8.66
C GLY A 76 -4.43 -12.49 -7.50
N GLN A 77 -3.28 -11.87 -7.73
CA GLN A 77 -2.65 -10.87 -6.87
C GLN A 77 -2.87 -9.48 -7.45
N ILE A 78 -2.96 -8.43 -6.63
CA ILE A 78 -3.35 -7.09 -7.10
C ILE A 78 -2.26 -6.08 -6.76
N GLU A 79 -2.07 -5.13 -7.66
CA GLU A 79 -1.36 -3.89 -7.38
C GLU A 79 -2.28 -2.73 -7.78
N PHE A 80 -2.39 -1.71 -6.93
CA PHE A 80 -3.25 -0.56 -7.17
C PHE A 80 -2.51 0.72 -6.81
N MET A 81 -2.53 1.70 -7.71
CA MET A 81 -1.71 2.90 -7.65
C MET A 81 -2.48 4.12 -8.15
N VAL A 82 -2.11 5.28 -7.62
CA VAL A 82 -2.49 6.61 -8.10
C VAL A 82 -1.20 7.37 -8.41
N ASP A 83 -0.99 7.81 -9.65
CA ASP A 83 0.27 8.43 -10.13
C ASP A 83 1.52 7.65 -9.71
N ASN A 84 1.51 6.34 -9.99
CA ASN A 84 2.59 5.41 -9.61
C ASN A 84 2.77 5.27 -8.07
N VAL A 85 1.92 5.85 -7.23
CA VAL A 85 1.97 5.73 -5.78
C VAL A 85 0.91 4.74 -5.29
N PRO A 86 1.29 3.63 -4.65
CA PRO A 86 0.32 2.70 -4.09
C PRO A 86 -0.26 3.27 -2.78
N PRO A 87 -1.58 3.44 -2.62
CA PRO A 87 -2.14 3.87 -1.32
C PRO A 87 -1.92 2.83 -0.21
N SER A 88 -1.75 1.56 -0.58
CA SER A 88 -1.36 0.46 0.30
C SER A 88 -0.54 -0.58 -0.48
N LEU A 89 0.54 -1.06 0.12
CA LEU A 89 1.35 -2.16 -0.45
C LEU A 89 0.74 -3.55 -0.17
N ASN A 90 -0.13 -3.64 0.84
CA ASN A 90 -0.72 -4.88 1.35
C ASN A 90 -1.85 -5.42 0.45
N LEU A 91 -1.87 -5.10 -0.84
CA LEU A 91 -2.81 -5.67 -1.82
C LEU A 91 -2.18 -6.82 -2.63
N TYR A 92 -0.85 -6.97 -2.54
CA TYR A 92 -0.10 -8.02 -3.22
C TYR A 92 0.12 -9.22 -2.29
N TRP A 93 -0.80 -10.19 -2.27
CA TRP A 93 -0.88 -11.11 -1.13
C TRP A 93 0.00 -12.37 -1.16
N GLY A 94 0.83 -12.58 -2.18
CA GLY A 94 1.74 -13.72 -2.22
C GLY A 94 1.03 -15.05 -1.94
N GLU A 95 1.58 -15.85 -1.02
CA GLU A 95 1.10 -17.20 -0.69
C GLU A 95 -0.38 -17.28 -0.31
N ILE A 96 -0.99 -16.21 0.20
CA ILE A 96 -2.42 -16.22 0.58
C ILE A 96 -3.32 -16.36 -0.67
N THR A 97 -2.79 -16.13 -1.87
CA THR A 97 -3.50 -16.37 -3.15
C THR A 97 -3.32 -17.78 -3.70
N LYS A 98 -2.46 -18.62 -3.08
CA LYS A 98 -2.18 -19.99 -3.54
C LYS A 98 -3.39 -20.93 -3.53
N PRO A 99 -4.40 -20.81 -2.65
CA PRO A 99 -5.65 -21.54 -2.79
C PRO A 99 -6.46 -21.05 -4.01
N GLU A 100 -7.16 -21.96 -4.69
CA GLU A 100 -8.06 -21.60 -5.80
C GLU A 100 -9.31 -20.85 -5.32
N GLY A 101 -9.86 -19.99 -6.18
CA GLY A 101 -11.20 -19.42 -6.00
C GLY A 101 -11.32 -18.27 -5.00
N ARG A 102 -10.23 -17.63 -4.59
CA ARG A 102 -10.30 -16.46 -3.70
C ARG A 102 -10.73 -15.21 -4.48
N SER A 103 -11.82 -14.59 -4.04
CA SER A 103 -12.26 -13.27 -4.50
C SER A 103 -12.27 -12.29 -3.35
N ILE A 104 -11.93 -11.04 -3.62
CA ILE A 104 -11.80 -9.99 -2.62
C ILE A 104 -12.28 -8.65 -3.14
N SER A 105 -12.82 -7.87 -2.21
CA SER A 105 -13.40 -6.57 -2.54
C SER A 105 -13.02 -5.48 -1.53
N PRO A 106 -11.75 -5.06 -1.45
CA PRO A 106 -11.33 -4.01 -0.52
C PRO A 106 -11.76 -2.63 -1.02
N THR A 107 -12.02 -1.71 -0.09
CA THR A 107 -12.10 -0.28 -0.38
C THR A 107 -10.79 0.38 0.07
N VAL A 108 -10.16 1.10 -0.85
CA VAL A 108 -8.86 1.73 -0.64
C VAL A 108 -9.01 3.25 -0.74
N PRO A 109 -8.66 4.01 0.31
CA PRO A 109 -8.70 5.46 0.24
C PRO A 109 -7.51 5.99 -0.56
N LEU A 110 -7.72 7.02 -1.37
CA LEU A 110 -6.72 7.58 -2.29
C LEU A 110 -6.00 8.80 -1.75
N ASN A 111 -6.58 9.51 -0.76
CA ASN A 111 -6.09 10.82 -0.32
C ASN A 111 -4.62 10.81 0.11
N SER A 112 -4.09 9.68 0.62
CA SER A 112 -2.67 9.56 0.95
C SER A 112 -1.73 9.67 -0.26
N CYS A 113 -2.25 9.61 -1.49
CA CYS A 113 -1.50 9.75 -2.75
C CYS A 113 -1.75 11.10 -3.43
N ILE A 114 -2.69 11.91 -2.93
CA ILE A 114 -3.11 13.17 -3.50
C ILE A 114 -2.45 14.30 -2.70
N LEU A 115 -1.55 15.04 -3.33
CA LEU A 115 -0.83 16.15 -2.67
C LEU A 115 -1.50 17.51 -2.93
N LYS A 116 -2.31 17.61 -3.99
CA LYS A 116 -3.06 18.81 -4.37
C LYS A 116 -4.17 18.50 -5.38
N SER A 117 -5.02 19.49 -5.63
CA SER A 117 -6.00 19.41 -6.74
C SER A 117 -5.29 19.24 -8.08
N GLY A 118 -5.87 18.44 -8.98
CA GLY A 118 -5.28 18.15 -10.27
C GLY A 118 -5.82 16.86 -10.89
N ARG A 119 -5.19 16.46 -11.99
CA ARG A 119 -5.48 15.20 -12.67
C ARG A 119 -4.49 14.13 -12.23
N TYR A 120 -5.00 12.93 -11.96
CA TYR A 120 -4.23 11.77 -11.52
C TYR A 120 -4.56 10.55 -12.39
N GLU A 121 -3.56 9.74 -12.72
CA GLU A 121 -3.73 8.41 -13.31
C GLU A 121 -4.04 7.40 -12.20
N VAL A 122 -5.09 6.62 -12.36
CA VAL A 122 -5.42 5.47 -11.50
C VAL A 122 -5.13 4.19 -12.27
N THR A 123 -4.28 3.34 -11.69
CA THR A 123 -3.85 2.08 -12.31
C THR A 123 -4.12 0.91 -11.37
N GLY A 124 -4.86 -0.09 -11.86
CA GLY A 124 -5.04 -1.38 -11.20
C GLY A 124 -4.47 -2.51 -12.04
N ARG A 125 -3.67 -3.38 -11.43
CA ARG A 125 -3.08 -4.55 -12.08
C ARG A 125 -3.50 -5.82 -11.37
N ILE A 126 -3.75 -6.85 -12.16
CA ILE A 126 -3.92 -8.22 -11.65
C ILE A 126 -2.83 -9.11 -12.22
N TYR A 127 -2.20 -9.87 -11.33
CA TYR A 127 -1.19 -10.87 -11.62
C TYR A 127 -1.73 -12.28 -11.28
N PRO A 128 -1.14 -13.33 -11.85
CA PRO A 128 -1.41 -14.72 -11.47
C PRO A 128 -1.30 -14.92 -9.97
N ARG A 129 -2.04 -15.91 -9.45
CA ARG A 129 -1.90 -16.36 -8.06
C ARG A 129 -0.45 -16.79 -7.80
N TYR A 130 -0.02 -16.71 -6.55
CA TYR A 130 1.34 -17.04 -6.18
C TYR A 130 1.73 -18.47 -6.60
N GLY A 131 2.86 -18.58 -7.31
CA GLY A 131 3.35 -19.81 -7.91
C GLY A 131 2.77 -20.16 -9.28
N GLN A 132 1.82 -19.38 -9.80
CA GLN A 132 1.33 -19.48 -11.17
C GLN A 132 2.04 -18.47 -12.08
N THR A 133 2.11 -18.79 -13.37
CA THR A 133 2.77 -17.93 -14.39
C THR A 133 1.78 -17.24 -15.33
N ALA A 134 0.50 -17.59 -15.24
CA ALA A 134 -0.55 -17.05 -16.10
C ALA A 134 -1.86 -16.90 -15.32
N LEU A 135 -2.65 -15.91 -15.71
CA LEU A 135 -4.00 -15.66 -15.24
C LEU A 135 -4.90 -16.81 -15.66
N GLU A 136 -5.89 -17.08 -14.82
CA GLU A 136 -6.80 -18.22 -14.96
C GLU A 136 -8.12 -17.76 -15.58
N PHE A 137 -8.94 -18.74 -15.97
CA PHE A 137 -10.26 -18.51 -16.56
C PHE A 137 -11.16 -17.52 -15.78
N TYR A 138 -11.09 -17.53 -14.45
CA TYR A 138 -11.89 -16.66 -13.57
C TYR A 138 -11.16 -15.41 -13.10
N SER A 139 -9.96 -15.14 -13.61
CA SER A 139 -9.21 -13.93 -13.23
C SER A 139 -9.99 -12.69 -13.64
N TYR A 140 -10.19 -11.80 -12.68
CA TYR A 140 -11.06 -10.63 -12.83
C TYR A 140 -10.53 -9.49 -11.97
N LEU A 141 -10.63 -8.26 -12.48
CA LEU A 141 -10.38 -7.04 -11.74
C LEU A 141 -11.40 -5.98 -12.16
N MET A 142 -11.96 -5.28 -11.18
CA MET A 142 -12.81 -4.12 -11.34
C MET A 142 -12.43 -3.06 -10.33
N LEU A 143 -12.46 -1.80 -10.76
CA LEU A 143 -12.21 -0.63 -9.94
C LEU A 143 -13.43 0.29 -10.04
N GLU A 144 -14.03 0.61 -8.90
CA GLU A 144 -15.14 1.55 -8.78
C GLU A 144 -14.70 2.74 -7.94
N GLY A 145 -14.39 3.85 -8.59
CA GLY A 145 -13.97 5.09 -7.95
C GLY A 145 -15.16 5.94 -7.54
N TYR A 146 -15.11 6.49 -6.34
CA TYR A 146 -16.09 7.45 -5.83
C TYR A 146 -15.44 8.40 -4.83
N TYR A 147 -16.13 9.49 -4.52
CA TYR A 147 -15.80 10.33 -3.38
C TYR A 147 -16.98 10.51 -2.45
N ARG A 148 -16.70 10.99 -1.24
CA ARG A 148 -17.68 11.38 -0.22
C ARG A 148 -17.19 12.63 0.52
N GLU A 149 -18.09 13.28 1.24
CA GLU A 149 -17.71 14.26 2.28
C GLU A 149 -17.00 13.52 3.42
N ALA A 150 -15.90 14.06 3.93
CA ALA A 150 -15.16 13.46 5.02
C ALA A 150 -16.06 13.25 6.25
N GLY A 151 -15.95 12.09 6.90
CA GLY A 151 -16.81 11.70 8.01
C GLY A 151 -18.25 11.26 7.63
N ASN A 152 -18.69 11.45 6.38
CA ASN A 152 -20.02 11.08 5.91
C ASN A 152 -20.00 9.77 5.08
N TRP A 153 -20.35 8.66 5.72
CA TRP A 153 -20.27 7.33 5.10
C TRP A 153 -21.51 6.92 4.30
N GLU A 154 -22.60 7.67 4.39
CA GLU A 154 -23.89 7.29 3.80
C GLU A 154 -23.99 7.72 2.33
N LYS A 155 -23.39 8.86 1.98
CA LYS A 155 -23.51 9.45 0.64
C LYS A 155 -22.20 9.33 -0.14
N LYS A 156 -22.26 8.63 -1.26
CA LYS A 156 -21.15 8.44 -2.21
C LYS A 156 -21.50 9.07 -3.54
N PHE A 157 -20.51 9.63 -4.21
CA PHE A 157 -20.62 10.22 -5.54
C PHE A 157 -19.70 9.44 -6.49
N PRO A 158 -20.25 8.66 -7.43
CA PRO A 158 -19.45 7.86 -8.35
C PRO A 158 -18.60 8.76 -9.25
N MET A 159 -17.40 8.28 -9.58
CA MET A 159 -16.45 8.93 -10.48
C MET A 159 -16.19 8.10 -11.72
N PHE A 160 -16.00 6.79 -11.55
CA PHE A 160 -15.74 5.86 -12.64
C PHE A 160 -16.01 4.41 -12.21
N THR A 161 -16.32 3.55 -13.17
CA THR A 161 -16.23 2.09 -13.04
C THR A 161 -15.48 1.55 -14.25
N ILE A 162 -14.42 0.78 -14.01
CA ILE A 162 -13.62 0.14 -15.07
C ILE A 162 -13.36 -1.31 -14.66
N GLU A 163 -13.45 -2.24 -15.60
CA GLU A 163 -13.26 -3.67 -15.32
C GLU A 163 -12.56 -4.40 -16.45
N THR A 164 -11.98 -5.56 -16.14
CA THR A 164 -11.41 -6.45 -17.13
C THR A 164 -12.48 -6.86 -18.14
N PRO A 165 -12.15 -6.94 -19.45
CA PRO A 165 -13.10 -7.30 -20.49
C PRO A 165 -13.85 -8.60 -20.16
N GLY A 166 -15.13 -8.68 -20.53
CA GLY A 166 -15.90 -9.90 -20.37
C GLY A 166 -16.93 -10.03 -21.48
N THR A 167 -17.21 -11.25 -21.89
CA THR A 167 -18.43 -11.53 -22.66
C THR A 167 -19.58 -11.69 -21.69
N GLU A 168 -20.64 -10.88 -21.83
CA GLU A 168 -21.86 -11.03 -21.05
C GLU A 168 -22.32 -12.51 -21.03
N GLY A 169 -22.57 -13.04 -19.83
CA GLY A 169 -23.06 -14.40 -19.63
C GLY A 169 -22.01 -15.52 -19.64
N ALA A 170 -20.72 -15.24 -19.88
CA ALA A 170 -19.65 -16.23 -19.70
C ALA A 170 -18.93 -16.03 -18.36
N GLY A 171 -18.64 -17.13 -17.66
CA GLY A 171 -17.71 -17.11 -16.53
C GLY A 171 -16.26 -16.77 -16.92
N ASN A 172 -15.96 -16.71 -18.23
CA ASN A 172 -14.65 -16.35 -18.78
C ASN A 172 -14.52 -14.83 -18.92
N LYS A 173 -13.51 -14.25 -18.28
CA LYS A 173 -13.17 -12.82 -18.41
C LYS A 173 -12.07 -12.56 -19.46
N GLY A 174 -11.79 -13.53 -20.32
CA GLY A 174 -10.86 -13.36 -21.45
C GLY A 174 -9.39 -13.14 -21.06
N LEU A 175 -9.04 -13.33 -19.78
CA LEU A 175 -7.69 -13.13 -19.26
C LEU A 175 -6.86 -14.41 -19.19
N ASP A 176 -7.46 -15.57 -19.47
CA ASP A 176 -6.79 -16.87 -19.37
C ASP A 176 -5.50 -16.91 -20.20
N GLY A 177 -4.40 -17.34 -19.58
CA GLY A 177 -3.09 -17.45 -20.22
C GLY A 177 -2.25 -16.18 -20.22
N TYR A 178 -2.78 -15.01 -19.86
CA TYR A 178 -1.99 -13.77 -19.80
C TYR A 178 -1.10 -13.72 -18.55
N PRO A 179 0.13 -13.19 -18.63
CA PRO A 179 1.03 -13.12 -17.48
C PRO A 179 0.62 -12.06 -16.44
N TYR A 180 -0.21 -11.09 -16.83
CA TYR A 180 -0.88 -10.09 -16.00
C TYR A 180 -1.91 -9.33 -16.85
N PHE A 181 -2.74 -8.48 -16.24
CA PHE A 181 -3.62 -7.53 -16.93
C PHE A 181 -3.65 -6.19 -16.18
N GLU A 182 -3.86 -5.09 -16.90
CA GLU A 182 -3.84 -3.73 -16.34
C GLU A 182 -5.06 -2.92 -16.79
N LEU A 183 -5.68 -2.22 -15.84
CA LEU A 183 -6.73 -1.24 -16.03
C LEU A 183 -6.17 0.15 -15.70
N ARG A 184 -6.46 1.13 -16.56
CA ARG A 184 -6.07 2.53 -16.34
C ARG A 184 -7.24 3.47 -16.59
N THR A 185 -7.31 4.53 -15.79
CA THR A 185 -8.20 5.66 -16.03
C THR A 185 -7.57 6.95 -15.49
N GLU A 186 -8.08 8.09 -15.92
CA GLU A 186 -7.72 9.39 -15.36
C GLU A 186 -8.87 9.92 -14.51
N ILE A 187 -8.54 10.53 -13.37
CA ILE A 187 -9.50 11.23 -12.51
C ILE A 187 -9.09 12.67 -12.30
N ASP A 188 -10.07 13.56 -12.23
CA ASP A 188 -9.88 14.92 -11.74
C ASP A 188 -10.23 14.97 -10.24
N VAL A 189 -9.32 15.54 -9.45
CA VAL A 189 -9.40 15.62 -7.99
C VAL A 189 -9.39 17.08 -7.55
N GLU A 190 -10.25 17.38 -6.58
CA GLU A 190 -10.42 18.69 -5.97
C GLU A 190 -10.33 18.56 -4.45
N VAL A 191 -9.32 19.19 -3.86
CA VAL A 191 -9.03 19.17 -2.43
C VAL A 191 -8.62 20.57 -1.96
N PRO A 192 -8.88 20.95 -0.70
CA PRO A 192 -8.65 22.31 -0.20
C PRO A 192 -7.21 22.54 0.29
N TYR A 193 -6.30 21.61 -0.02
CA TYR A 193 -4.90 21.65 0.42
C TYR A 193 -3.95 21.57 -0.78
N GLU A 194 -2.73 22.07 -0.55
CA GLU A 194 -1.54 21.78 -1.35
C GLU A 194 -0.42 21.51 -0.35
N VAL A 195 0.06 20.27 -0.33
CA VAL A 195 1.12 19.80 0.57
C VAL A 195 2.32 19.35 -0.23
N GLU A 196 3.52 19.59 0.28
CA GLU A 196 4.76 19.26 -0.43
C GLU A 196 4.95 17.75 -0.57
N GLY A 197 4.79 17.01 0.53
CA GLY A 197 5.03 15.56 0.57
C GLY A 197 6.37 15.16 -0.07
N TRP A 198 6.32 14.19 -0.98
CA TRP A 198 7.48 13.71 -1.74
C TRP A 198 7.69 14.44 -3.08
N SER A 199 6.87 15.44 -3.42
CA SER A 199 6.84 16.03 -4.77
C SER A 199 8.16 16.69 -5.18
N ASN A 200 8.90 17.27 -4.23
CA ASN A 200 10.22 17.88 -4.44
C ASN A 200 11.41 16.93 -4.20
N SER A 201 11.15 15.64 -3.93
CA SER A 201 12.21 14.65 -3.76
C SER A 201 12.94 14.41 -5.09
N VAL A 202 14.21 14.01 -5.01
CA VAL A 202 14.99 13.61 -6.18
C VAL A 202 14.59 12.21 -6.66
N ASN A 203 14.93 11.87 -7.89
CA ASN A 203 14.74 10.52 -8.40
C ASN A 203 15.81 9.58 -7.81
N LEU A 204 15.44 8.80 -6.81
CA LEU A 204 16.30 7.85 -6.11
C LEU A 204 16.81 6.72 -7.02
N LYS A 205 16.17 6.48 -8.17
CA LYS A 205 16.65 5.48 -9.15
C LYS A 205 17.91 5.95 -9.88
N GLU A 206 18.24 7.23 -9.80
CA GLU A 206 19.44 7.82 -10.41
C GLU A 206 20.64 7.87 -9.44
N GLU A 207 20.42 7.58 -8.14
CA GLU A 207 21.48 7.45 -7.16
C GLU A 207 22.25 6.13 -7.32
N ASP A 208 23.46 6.04 -6.73
CA ASP A 208 24.18 4.78 -6.67
C ASP A 208 23.37 3.74 -5.87
N LYS A 209 23.16 2.59 -6.51
CA LYS A 209 22.28 1.54 -6.01
C LYS A 209 22.78 0.93 -4.69
N ASP A 210 24.09 0.73 -4.55
CA ASP A 210 24.65 0.09 -3.37
C ASP A 210 24.70 1.07 -2.21
N ASP A 211 25.00 2.35 -2.48
CA ASP A 211 24.95 3.41 -1.47
C ASP A 211 23.53 3.61 -0.93
N LEU A 212 22.52 3.75 -1.81
CA LEU A 212 21.12 3.90 -1.40
C LEU A 212 20.63 2.68 -0.60
N LYS A 213 21.02 1.48 -1.02
CA LYS A 213 20.70 0.23 -0.31
C LYS A 213 21.29 0.21 1.10
N ASN A 214 22.56 0.59 1.25
CA ASN A 214 23.22 0.63 2.55
C ASN A 214 22.58 1.68 3.46
N GLU A 215 22.29 2.87 2.94
CA GLU A 215 21.60 3.90 3.70
C GLU A 215 20.21 3.44 4.15
N LEU A 216 19.42 2.83 3.26
CA LEU A 216 18.12 2.26 3.65
C LEU A 216 18.26 1.21 4.75
N LEU A 217 19.21 0.29 4.63
CA LEU A 217 19.46 -0.70 5.67
C LEU A 217 19.79 -0.05 7.02
N GLU A 218 20.64 0.98 7.04
CA GLU A 218 20.93 1.76 8.24
C GLU A 218 19.66 2.40 8.82
N ARG A 219 18.82 3.03 7.99
CA ARG A 219 17.54 3.61 8.43
C ARG A 219 16.63 2.55 9.04
N TYR A 220 16.46 1.40 8.39
CA TYR A 220 15.63 0.31 8.92
C TYR A 220 16.20 -0.27 10.23
N ASN A 221 17.52 -0.40 10.36
CA ASN A 221 18.17 -0.85 11.60
C ASN A 221 17.91 0.11 12.75
N THR A 222 18.06 1.42 12.52
CA THR A 222 17.72 2.46 13.51
C THR A 222 16.26 2.35 13.96
N ILE A 223 15.32 2.08 13.04
CA ILE A 223 13.91 1.90 13.40
C ILE A 223 13.71 0.63 14.23
N ARG A 224 14.38 -0.47 13.88
CA ARG A 224 14.33 -1.71 14.65
C ARG A 224 14.87 -1.55 16.07
N GLU A 225 15.95 -0.79 16.24
CA GLU A 225 16.48 -0.43 17.56
C GLU A 225 15.44 0.33 18.39
N MET A 226 14.82 1.37 17.81
CA MET A 226 13.74 2.13 18.48
C MET A 226 12.57 1.22 18.90
N VAL A 227 12.19 0.26 18.05
CA VAL A 227 11.12 -0.70 18.34
C VAL A 227 11.55 -1.69 19.43
N ALA A 228 12.76 -2.24 19.36
CA ALA A 228 13.27 -3.19 20.35
C ALA A 228 13.45 -2.58 21.74
N GLU A 229 13.80 -1.29 21.80
CA GLU A 229 13.95 -0.52 23.04
C GLU A 229 12.64 0.06 23.56
N ASN A 230 11.52 -0.13 22.84
CA ASN A 230 10.23 0.52 23.10
C ASN A 230 10.35 2.06 23.20
N ASP A 231 11.28 2.68 22.45
CA ASP A 231 11.44 4.14 22.41
C ASP A 231 10.34 4.79 21.55
N THR A 232 9.13 4.79 22.12
CA THR A 232 7.96 5.42 21.51
C THR A 232 8.14 6.92 21.28
N SER A 233 9.06 7.59 21.99
CA SER A 233 9.30 9.02 21.82
C SER A 233 10.14 9.30 20.59
N ALA A 234 11.23 8.54 20.38
CA ALA A 234 12.01 8.59 19.15
C ALA A 234 11.19 8.14 17.94
N PHE A 235 10.42 7.07 18.09
CA PHE A 235 9.54 6.59 17.02
C PHE A 235 8.51 7.64 16.58
N LYS A 236 7.86 8.33 17.53
CA LYS A 236 6.91 9.42 17.21
C LYS A 236 7.57 10.57 16.45
N LYS A 237 8.82 10.92 16.79
CA LYS A 237 9.57 11.96 16.07
C LYS A 237 9.92 11.52 14.65
N LEU A 238 10.31 10.26 14.47
CA LEU A 238 10.63 9.69 13.16
C LEU A 238 9.46 9.80 12.18
N ILE A 239 8.25 9.48 12.63
CA ILE A 239 7.05 9.46 11.76
C ILE A 239 6.26 10.77 11.78
N TRP A 240 6.74 11.82 12.45
CA TRP A 240 5.98 13.05 12.66
C TRP A 240 5.54 13.70 11.35
N GLU A 241 6.45 13.87 10.38
CA GLU A 241 6.13 14.50 9.10
C GLU A 241 5.08 13.70 8.31
N ARG A 242 5.22 12.37 8.30
CA ARG A 242 4.22 11.44 7.75
C ARG A 242 2.86 11.64 8.40
N GLU A 243 2.79 11.63 9.73
CA GLU A 243 1.49 11.72 10.41
C GLU A 243 0.83 13.09 10.22
N GLU A 244 1.60 14.19 10.15
CA GLU A 244 1.05 15.50 9.80
C GLU A 244 0.51 15.54 8.37
N LEU A 245 1.25 14.97 7.40
CA LEU A 245 0.78 14.82 6.02
C LEU A 245 -0.55 14.03 5.97
N LEU A 246 -0.57 12.85 6.59
CA LEU A 246 -1.76 11.99 6.62
C LEU A 246 -2.94 12.69 7.30
N ALA A 247 -2.68 13.45 8.36
CA ALA A 247 -3.72 14.18 9.05
C ALA A 247 -4.33 15.30 8.20
N THR A 248 -3.52 15.99 7.40
CA THR A 248 -4.03 16.98 6.45
C THR A 248 -4.86 16.31 5.34
N VAL A 249 -4.32 15.30 4.66
CA VAL A 249 -4.97 14.74 3.47
C VAL A 249 -6.24 13.93 3.79
N PHE A 250 -6.34 13.37 4.99
CA PHE A 250 -7.52 12.67 5.49
C PHE A 250 -8.46 13.54 6.35
N TYR A 251 -8.17 14.83 6.49
CA TYR A 251 -8.98 15.77 7.27
C TYR A 251 -9.18 15.34 8.74
N LEU A 252 -8.13 14.80 9.36
CA LEU A 252 -8.20 14.26 10.72
C LEU A 252 -8.28 15.38 11.75
N GLU A 253 -9.21 15.23 12.70
CA GLU A 253 -9.24 16.09 13.87
C GLU A 253 -8.10 15.73 14.85
N GLU A 254 -7.72 16.66 15.73
CA GLU A 254 -6.65 16.46 16.73
C GLU A 254 -6.86 15.20 17.60
N SER A 255 -8.12 14.88 17.92
CA SER A 255 -8.45 13.67 18.68
C SER A 255 -8.14 12.39 17.91
N GLU A 256 -8.35 12.40 16.60
CA GLU A 256 -8.08 11.28 15.68
C GLU A 256 -6.59 11.15 15.42
N LYS A 257 -5.87 12.27 15.23
CA LYS A 257 -4.39 12.29 15.14
C LYS A 257 -3.77 11.62 16.36
N LYS A 258 -4.20 12.05 17.57
CA LYS A 258 -3.72 11.47 18.84
C LYS A 258 -4.07 9.99 18.96
N SER A 259 -5.29 9.60 18.61
CA SER A 259 -5.72 8.19 18.67
C SER A 259 -4.91 7.32 17.72
N ARG A 260 -4.67 7.78 16.49
CA ARG A 260 -3.86 7.09 15.49
C ARG A 260 -2.42 6.90 15.97
N LEU A 261 -1.79 7.97 16.45
CA LEU A 261 -0.43 7.92 16.98
C LEU A 261 -0.32 7.00 18.20
N GLN A 262 -1.31 7.05 19.09
CA GLN A 262 -1.36 6.19 20.27
C GLN A 262 -1.41 4.72 19.86
N LYS A 263 -2.34 4.32 18.98
CA LYS A 263 -2.47 2.94 18.51
C LYS A 263 -1.21 2.41 17.83
N LEU A 264 -0.50 3.24 17.05
CA LEU A 264 0.80 2.85 16.47
C LEU A 264 1.82 2.54 17.56
N THR A 265 1.88 3.37 18.61
CA THR A 265 2.81 3.16 19.72
C THR A 265 2.37 2.10 20.72
N ASP A 266 1.07 1.81 20.82
CA ASP A 266 0.53 0.73 21.65
C ASP A 266 1.04 -0.62 21.17
N VAL A 267 1.07 -0.84 19.84
CA VAL A 267 1.59 -2.09 19.27
C VAL A 267 3.08 -2.25 19.54
N ILE A 268 3.86 -1.18 19.43
CA ILE A 268 5.30 -1.21 19.72
C ILE A 268 5.55 -1.50 21.20
N GLY A 269 4.79 -0.86 22.10
CA GLY A 269 4.93 -1.03 23.54
C GLY A 269 4.24 -2.27 24.13
N ASP A 270 3.58 -3.11 23.33
CA ASP A 270 2.87 -4.29 23.81
C ASP A 270 3.84 -5.45 24.07
N GLU A 271 3.98 -5.83 25.34
CA GLU A 271 4.86 -6.91 25.79
C GLU A 271 4.49 -8.29 25.21
N ASN A 272 3.27 -8.46 24.67
CA ASN A 272 2.88 -9.69 23.99
C ASN A 272 3.53 -9.84 22.62
N TYR A 273 4.07 -8.77 22.05
CA TYR A 273 4.77 -8.81 20.77
C TYR A 273 6.28 -8.87 20.98
N GLU A 274 6.96 -9.46 20.00
CA GLU A 274 8.41 -9.40 19.87
C GLU A 274 8.80 -9.09 18.43
N LEU A 275 9.93 -8.39 18.28
CA LEU A 275 10.50 -8.08 16.99
C LEU A 275 10.98 -9.37 16.33
N ALA A 276 10.43 -9.67 15.15
CA ALA A 276 10.86 -10.78 14.34
C ALA A 276 12.20 -10.48 13.65
N PRO A 277 12.94 -11.54 13.25
CA PRO A 277 14.00 -11.46 12.27
C PRO A 277 13.58 -10.73 10.99
N TYR A 278 14.55 -10.16 10.28
CA TYR A 278 14.29 -9.70 8.92
C TYR A 278 13.85 -10.89 8.04
N PRO A 279 12.98 -10.65 7.03
CA PRO A 279 12.70 -11.67 6.01
C PRO A 279 13.97 -12.08 5.28
N GLU A 280 14.04 -13.35 4.84
CA GLU A 280 15.21 -13.88 4.13
C GLU A 280 15.48 -13.13 2.81
N ASN A 281 14.41 -12.74 2.10
CA ASN A 281 14.46 -12.08 0.81
C ASN A 281 13.63 -10.80 0.84
N VAL A 282 14.31 -9.66 0.73
CA VAL A 282 13.67 -8.35 0.67
C VAL A 282 13.90 -7.71 -0.69
N GLN A 283 12.98 -6.86 -1.09
CA GLN A 283 13.07 -6.08 -2.32
C GLN A 283 13.04 -4.59 -2.02
N MET A 284 13.89 -3.84 -2.70
CA MET A 284 13.81 -2.40 -2.80
C MET A 284 12.78 -2.04 -3.87
N PHE A 285 11.73 -1.36 -3.43
CA PHE A 285 10.59 -1.00 -4.27
C PHE A 285 10.46 0.52 -4.36
N PHE A 286 10.38 1.01 -5.60
CA PHE A 286 10.32 2.44 -5.91
C PHE A 286 8.94 2.81 -6.43
N PHE A 287 8.45 3.99 -6.04
CA PHE A 287 7.20 4.56 -6.54
C PHE A 287 7.32 6.08 -6.65
N ALA A 288 6.24 6.75 -7.08
CA ALA A 288 6.25 8.18 -7.43
C ALA A 288 7.36 8.52 -8.44
N GLU A 289 7.50 7.71 -9.49
CA GLU A 289 8.54 7.89 -10.52
C GLU A 289 9.97 7.87 -9.95
N GLY A 290 10.19 7.14 -8.85
CA GLY A 290 11.49 7.02 -8.19
C GLY A 290 11.73 8.06 -7.10
N ARG A 291 10.78 8.96 -6.83
CA ARG A 291 10.90 9.95 -5.74
C ARG A 291 10.77 9.34 -4.34
N MET A 292 10.20 8.14 -4.25
CA MET A 292 10.08 7.39 -3.00
C MET A 292 10.59 5.96 -3.14
N VAL A 293 11.08 5.41 -2.03
CA VAL A 293 11.59 4.04 -1.94
C VAL A 293 11.17 3.37 -0.62
N THR A 294 11.07 2.06 -0.62
CA THR A 294 10.81 1.23 0.56
C THR A 294 11.55 -0.10 0.45
N LEU A 295 11.76 -0.78 1.57
CA LEU A 295 12.07 -2.20 1.61
C LEU A 295 10.83 -2.99 2.04
N VAL A 296 10.49 -4.00 1.24
CA VAL A 296 9.36 -4.90 1.49
C VAL A 296 9.75 -6.35 1.30
N ASP A 297 8.95 -7.27 1.82
CA ASP A 297 9.07 -8.70 1.55
C ASP A 297 8.82 -8.99 0.07
N THR A 298 9.61 -9.90 -0.51
CA THR A 298 9.52 -10.29 -1.92
C THR A 298 8.23 -11.05 -2.26
N ILE A 299 7.63 -11.75 -1.30
CA ILE A 299 6.48 -12.63 -1.50
C ILE A 299 5.18 -11.83 -1.49
N ASN A 300 4.97 -11.00 -0.48
CA ASN A 300 3.68 -10.33 -0.24
C ASN A 300 3.77 -8.80 -0.10
N ARG A 301 4.95 -8.22 -0.32
CA ARG A 301 5.19 -6.77 -0.22
C ARG A 301 4.83 -6.15 1.14
N ASP A 302 4.71 -6.96 2.19
CA ASP A 302 4.56 -6.46 3.55
C ASP A 302 5.84 -5.74 3.99
N GLY A 303 5.68 -4.80 4.93
CA GLY A 303 6.81 -4.18 5.63
C GLY A 303 7.75 -5.20 6.29
N ILE A 304 9.06 -4.91 6.23
CA ILE A 304 10.10 -5.84 6.71
C ILE A 304 10.38 -5.75 8.21
N ILE A 305 9.83 -4.75 8.92
CA ILE A 305 9.86 -4.68 10.38
C ILE A 305 8.57 -5.33 10.88
N ARG A 306 8.70 -6.50 11.51
CA ARG A 306 7.57 -7.33 11.92
C ARG A 306 7.56 -7.57 13.41
N LEU A 307 6.38 -7.46 14.02
CA LEU A 307 6.13 -7.78 15.41
C LEU A 307 5.24 -9.03 15.44
N ILE A 308 5.71 -10.10 16.08
CA ILE A 308 4.98 -11.37 16.20
C ILE A 308 4.44 -11.49 17.62
N ASN A 309 3.16 -11.84 17.75
CA ASN A 309 2.57 -12.10 19.06
C ASN A 309 3.08 -13.44 19.61
N LYS A 310 3.69 -13.42 20.80
CA LYS A 310 4.27 -14.58 21.51
C LYS A 310 3.25 -15.68 21.79
N ASN A 311 2.00 -15.30 22.01
CA ASN A 311 0.91 -16.21 22.37
C ASN A 311 0.12 -16.69 21.14
N SER A 312 0.21 -15.97 20.03
CA SER A 312 -0.47 -16.30 18.79
C SER A 312 0.42 -15.91 17.60
N PRO A 313 1.39 -16.74 17.19
CA PRO A 313 2.34 -16.37 16.14
C PRO A 313 1.72 -16.05 14.76
N LYS A 314 0.43 -16.34 14.56
CA LYS A 314 -0.35 -15.93 13.38
C LYS A 314 -0.81 -14.48 13.43
N ASP A 315 -0.74 -13.87 14.61
CA ASP A 315 -0.97 -12.45 14.83
C ASP A 315 0.38 -11.75 14.70
N THR A 316 0.64 -11.29 13.47
CA THR A 316 1.84 -10.56 13.10
C THR A 316 1.43 -9.17 12.65
N VAL A 317 2.17 -8.16 13.11
CA VAL A 317 2.03 -6.79 12.64
C VAL A 317 3.27 -6.43 11.82
N SER A 318 3.06 -6.07 10.56
CA SER A 318 4.11 -5.54 9.69
C SER A 318 4.05 -4.01 9.70
N LEU A 319 5.18 -3.36 9.97
CA LEU A 319 5.32 -1.90 9.91
C LEU A 319 5.87 -1.49 8.53
N GLU A 320 5.07 -0.73 7.79
CA GLU A 320 5.43 -0.18 6.48
C GLU A 320 6.03 1.22 6.63
N PHE A 321 7.20 1.43 6.04
CA PHE A 321 7.87 2.74 5.97
C PHE A 321 8.21 3.07 4.52
N ARG A 322 7.99 4.31 4.13
CA ARG A 322 8.37 4.85 2.83
C ARG A 322 9.34 5.99 3.07
N PHE A 323 10.33 6.10 2.21
CA PHE A 323 11.38 7.10 2.35
C PHE A 323 11.46 7.97 1.11
N HIS A 324 11.75 9.24 1.32
CA HIS A 324 12.10 10.19 0.26
C HIS A 324 13.23 11.09 0.72
N ARG A 325 13.88 11.79 -0.22
CA ARG A 325 14.92 12.76 0.11
C ARG A 325 14.31 14.09 0.52
N LYS A 326 14.82 14.65 1.61
CA LYS A 326 14.62 16.03 2.01
C LYS A 326 15.91 16.54 2.61
N ASN A 327 16.46 17.62 2.05
CA ASN A 327 17.77 18.17 2.46
C ASN A 327 18.86 17.07 2.51
N GLU A 328 18.98 16.29 1.42
CA GLU A 328 19.97 15.19 1.26
C GLU A 328 19.76 13.98 2.19
N THR A 329 18.76 13.99 3.08
CA THR A 329 18.51 12.91 4.04
C THR A 329 17.28 12.08 3.64
N LEU A 330 17.33 10.75 3.83
CA LEU A 330 16.14 9.89 3.74
C LEU A 330 15.23 10.03 4.98
N ILE A 331 14.07 10.62 4.79
CA ILE A 331 13.06 10.78 5.83
C ILE A 331 11.81 9.94 5.55
N VAL A 332 11.08 9.58 6.60
CA VAL A 332 9.86 8.77 6.51
C VAL A 332 8.69 9.63 6.04
N ILE A 333 7.89 9.11 5.12
CA ILE A 333 6.67 9.76 4.59
C ILE A 333 5.47 8.83 4.48
#